data_AF-A0A096MEA8-F1
#
_entry.id   AF-A0A096MEA8-F1
#
_cell.length_a   1.000
_cell.length_b   1.000
_cell.length_c   1.000
_cell.angle_alpha   90.00
_cell.angle_beta   90.00
_cell.angle_gamma   90.00
#
_symmetry.space_group_name_H-M   'P 1'
#
loop_
_entity.id
_entity.type
_entity.pdbx_description
1 polymer ?
#
loop_
_entity_poly.entity_id
_entity_poly.type
_entity_poly.pdbx_seq_one_letter_code
_entity_poly.pdbx_strand_id
1 'polypeptide(L)'
;SKDVDQTPHSIIKKIGESVDKEIRCSHSIPSYQVILWYKQDKHKALKLLGYQNNDFANLEQDVKGKINFEGDGRKQSILTVSNLTVDDSAVYFCAASQHSAAESHEVNTKTLQKEREHLQSASILFCFFPTGAPSAYEVLQTPCFAAPKPGESVMIHCSHSVSIFERILWYKQEKHGALRFLGYMNRNFPNPEGDVKDKMDFGGDGSKHATLNISTVSENDSAVYFC
;
A
#
# COMPACT_ATOMS: atom_id res chain seq x y z
N SER A 1 -4.67 -6.77 -7.82
CA SER A 1 -5.94 -6.04 -8.01
C SER A 1 -6.35 -6.21 -9.47
N LYS A 2 -7.63 -6.39 -9.82
CA LYS A 2 -8.06 -6.44 -11.23
C LYS A 2 -8.16 -5.05 -11.86
N ASP A 3 -8.19 -4.02 -11.02
CA ASP A 3 -8.47 -2.65 -11.42
C ASP A 3 -7.23 -1.75 -11.42
N VAL A 4 -6.08 -2.27 -11.00
CA VAL A 4 -4.77 -1.59 -11.06
C VAL A 4 -3.79 -2.49 -11.81
N ASP A 5 -3.25 -1.99 -12.91
CA ASP A 5 -2.28 -2.69 -13.76
C ASP A 5 -0.94 -1.95 -13.76
N GLN A 6 0.15 -2.71 -13.58
CA GLN A 6 1.50 -2.18 -13.65
C GLN A 6 2.31 -2.96 -14.70
N THR A 7 2.89 -2.23 -15.65
CA THR A 7 3.64 -2.77 -16.78
C THR A 7 4.97 -2.04 -16.93
N PRO A 8 6.08 -2.73 -17.25
CA PRO A 8 6.23 -4.19 -17.30
C PRO A 8 6.42 -4.81 -15.91
N HIS A 9 6.25 -6.13 -15.81
CA HIS A 9 6.45 -6.87 -14.55
C HIS A 9 7.91 -6.91 -14.07
N SER A 10 8.88 -6.77 -14.97
CA SER A 10 10.30 -6.75 -14.64
C SER A 10 11.09 -5.98 -15.70
N ILE A 11 12.10 -5.23 -15.25
CA ILE A 11 13.05 -4.53 -16.12
C ILE A 11 14.46 -4.83 -15.60
N ILE A 12 15.40 -5.05 -16.52
CA ILE A 12 16.83 -5.17 -16.20
C ILE A 12 17.56 -4.10 -17.00
N LYS A 13 18.35 -3.28 -16.31
CA LYS A 13 19.17 -2.19 -16.86
C LYS A 13 20.56 -2.23 -16.23
N LYS A 14 21.53 -1.61 -16.88
CA LYS A 14 22.90 -1.44 -16.36
C LYS A 14 22.97 -0.25 -15.40
N ILE A 15 23.97 -0.29 -14.52
CA ILE A 15 24.32 0.85 -13.66
C ILE A 15 24.66 2.06 -14.55
N GLY A 16 24.18 3.24 -14.16
CA GLY A 16 24.33 4.50 -14.90
C GLY A 16 23.26 4.72 -15.98
N GLU A 17 22.51 3.70 -16.40
CA GLU A 17 21.35 3.88 -17.28
C GLU A 17 20.18 4.50 -16.50
N SER A 18 19.11 4.86 -17.21
CA SER A 18 17.85 5.30 -16.61
C SER A 18 16.71 4.39 -17.07
N VAL A 19 15.73 4.19 -16.19
CA VAL A 19 14.41 3.67 -16.58
C VAL A 19 13.56 4.88 -16.94
N ASP A 20 13.41 5.17 -18.23
CA ASP A 20 12.71 6.38 -18.69
C ASP A 20 11.38 6.02 -19.34
N LYS A 21 10.28 6.36 -18.66
CA LYS A 21 8.89 6.14 -19.13
C LYS A 21 8.52 4.70 -19.46
N GLU A 22 9.27 3.75 -18.91
CA GLU A 22 9.07 2.31 -19.11
C GLU A 22 8.11 1.73 -18.06
N ILE A 23 8.19 2.17 -16.80
CA ILE A 23 7.32 1.68 -15.73
C ILE A 23 6.03 2.49 -15.70
N ARG A 24 4.91 1.84 -15.95
CA ARG A 24 3.58 2.43 -16.07
C ARG A 24 2.65 1.76 -15.08
N CYS A 25 1.85 2.56 -14.41
CA CYS A 25 0.74 2.12 -13.60
C CYS A 25 -0.55 2.73 -14.13
N SER A 26 -1.62 1.95 -14.21
CA SER A 26 -2.93 2.42 -14.64
C SER A 26 -4.05 1.84 -13.78
N HIS A 27 -5.17 2.53 -13.69
CA HIS A 27 -6.39 2.01 -13.07
C HIS A 27 -7.65 2.52 -13.76
N SER A 28 -8.76 1.81 -13.55
CA SER A 28 -10.08 2.14 -14.10
C SER A 28 -11.13 2.47 -13.02
N ILE A 29 -10.67 2.79 -11.80
CA ILE A 29 -11.51 3.05 -10.62
C ILE A 29 -12.08 4.49 -10.69
N PRO A 30 -13.41 4.69 -10.87
CA PRO A 30 -13.99 6.00 -11.21
C PRO A 30 -13.81 7.11 -10.17
N SER A 31 -13.71 6.77 -8.88
CA SER A 31 -13.56 7.73 -7.77
C SER A 31 -12.10 8.01 -7.41
N TYR A 32 -11.15 7.30 -8.01
CA TYR A 32 -9.75 7.43 -7.67
C TYR A 32 -9.08 8.47 -8.55
N GLN A 33 -8.22 9.29 -7.94
CA GLN A 33 -7.53 10.37 -8.63
C GLN A 33 -6.06 10.50 -8.19
N VAL A 34 -5.60 9.59 -7.33
CA VAL A 34 -4.23 9.52 -6.85
C VAL A 34 -3.65 8.18 -7.23
N ILE A 35 -2.43 8.18 -7.78
CA ILE A 35 -1.58 6.99 -7.89
C ILE A 35 -0.35 7.22 -7.03
N LEU A 36 -0.17 6.41 -6.00
CA LEU A 36 1.00 6.43 -5.13
C LEU A 36 2.04 5.45 -5.66
N TRP A 37 3.32 5.82 -5.55
CA TRP A 37 4.46 4.97 -5.89
C TRP A 37 5.26 4.60 -4.66
N TYR A 38 5.54 3.32 -4.53
CA TYR A 38 6.30 2.75 -3.44
C TYR A 38 7.51 1.97 -3.97
N LYS A 39 8.56 1.93 -3.16
CA LYS A 39 9.70 1.04 -3.33
C LYS A 39 9.77 0.07 -2.16
N GLN A 40 9.98 -1.20 -2.47
CA GLN A 40 10.23 -2.24 -1.49
C GLN A 40 11.59 -2.90 -1.77
N ASP A 41 12.57 -2.63 -0.91
CA ASP A 41 13.80 -3.40 -0.91
C ASP A 41 13.53 -4.82 -0.37
N LYS A 42 14.38 -5.77 -0.72
CA LYS A 42 14.26 -7.15 -0.26
C LYS A 42 14.18 -7.19 1.27
N HIS A 43 13.09 -7.75 1.80
CA HIS A 43 12.83 -7.85 3.25
C HIS A 43 12.85 -6.48 3.96
N LYS A 44 12.30 -5.42 3.34
CA LYS A 44 12.07 -4.14 4.02
C LYS A 44 10.62 -3.69 3.91
N ALA A 45 10.26 -2.72 4.74
CA ALA A 45 8.98 -2.02 4.67
C ALA A 45 8.83 -1.26 3.34
N LEU A 46 7.59 -0.90 3.00
CA LEU A 46 7.32 -0.02 1.87
C LEU A 46 7.86 1.37 2.16
N LYS A 47 8.58 1.94 1.20
CA LYS A 47 8.99 3.34 1.21
C LYS A 47 8.16 4.09 0.18
N LEU A 48 7.42 5.11 0.62
CA LEU A 48 6.74 6.03 -0.28
C LEU A 48 7.79 6.82 -1.08
N LEU A 49 7.63 6.87 -2.39
CA LEU A 49 8.43 7.73 -3.29
C LEU A 49 7.69 9.03 -3.60
N GLY A 50 6.37 9.00 -3.48
CA GLY A 50 5.46 10.12 -3.68
C GLY A 50 4.21 9.67 -4.43
N TYR A 51 3.48 10.61 -5.03
CA TYR A 51 2.22 10.34 -5.68
C TYR A 51 1.92 11.29 -6.84
N GLN A 52 1.13 10.80 -7.80
CA GLN A 52 0.52 11.58 -8.88
C GLN A 52 -0.94 11.86 -8.51
N ASN A 53 -1.34 13.12 -8.38
CA ASN A 53 -2.72 13.53 -8.06
C ASN A 53 -3.30 14.38 -9.19
N ASN A 54 -4.27 13.83 -9.92
CA ASN A 54 -4.62 14.35 -11.24
C ASN A 54 -3.33 14.56 -12.06
N ASP A 55 -3.10 15.76 -12.57
CA ASP A 55 -1.92 16.09 -13.37
C ASP A 55 -0.73 16.61 -12.53
N PHE A 56 -0.79 16.52 -11.18
CA PHE A 56 0.21 17.07 -10.26
C PHE A 56 1.03 15.99 -9.54
N ALA A 57 2.33 15.97 -9.87
CA ALA A 57 3.29 15.07 -9.26
C ALA A 57 3.85 15.66 -7.95
N ASN A 58 3.78 14.88 -6.88
CA ASN A 58 4.32 15.22 -5.57
C ASN A 58 5.35 14.15 -5.19
N LEU A 59 6.62 14.55 -5.08
CA LEU A 59 7.73 13.65 -4.76
C LEU A 59 8.18 13.84 -3.32
N GLU A 60 8.54 12.73 -2.68
CA GLU A 60 9.24 12.77 -1.39
C GLU A 60 10.58 13.48 -1.55
N GLN A 61 10.97 14.22 -0.51
CA GLN A 61 12.10 15.15 -0.59
C GLN A 61 13.43 14.46 -0.92
N ASP A 62 13.62 13.24 -0.40
CA ASP A 62 14.84 12.46 -0.53
C ASP A 62 14.98 11.71 -1.87
N VAL A 63 13.95 11.75 -2.73
CA VAL A 63 13.98 11.14 -4.07
C VAL A 63 14.00 12.17 -5.20
N LYS A 64 13.86 13.46 -4.88
CA LYS A 64 13.89 14.56 -5.87
C LYS A 64 15.19 14.56 -6.66
N GLY A 65 15.09 14.74 -7.97
CA GLY A 65 16.22 14.73 -8.91
C GLY A 65 16.62 13.32 -9.39
N LYS A 66 16.14 12.26 -8.74
CA LYS A 66 16.36 10.87 -9.17
C LYS A 66 15.08 10.19 -9.65
N ILE A 67 13.96 10.46 -9.00
CA ILE A 67 12.64 9.94 -9.36
C ILE A 67 11.83 11.04 -10.03
N ASN A 68 11.00 10.68 -11.00
CA ASN A 68 9.99 11.55 -11.59
C ASN A 68 8.69 10.78 -11.86
N PHE A 69 7.55 11.48 -11.75
CA PHE A 69 6.25 10.95 -12.12
C PHE A 69 5.62 11.80 -13.23
N GLU A 70 5.02 11.15 -14.22
CA GLU A 70 4.22 11.79 -15.27
C GLU A 70 2.86 11.10 -15.38
N GLY A 71 1.87 11.77 -15.98
CA GLY A 71 0.54 11.20 -16.25
C GLY A 71 -0.61 11.92 -15.53
N ASP A 72 -1.74 11.21 -15.40
CA ASP A 72 -2.97 11.67 -14.75
C ASP A 72 -3.37 10.63 -13.70
N GLY A 73 -3.32 10.99 -12.42
CA GLY A 73 -3.63 10.11 -11.29
C GLY A 73 -5.05 9.53 -11.28
N ARG A 74 -5.95 9.97 -12.17
CA ARG A 74 -7.28 9.35 -12.40
C ARG A 74 -7.24 8.14 -13.34
N LYS A 75 -6.12 7.94 -14.05
CA LYS A 75 -6.03 6.99 -15.17
C LYS A 75 -4.71 6.23 -15.16
N GLN A 76 -3.59 6.95 -15.15
CA GLN A 76 -2.26 6.36 -15.23
C GLN A 76 -1.17 7.28 -14.70
N SER A 77 -0.13 6.68 -14.14
CA SER A 77 1.11 7.35 -13.77
C SER A 77 2.30 6.56 -14.31
N ILE A 78 3.34 7.28 -14.71
CA ILE A 78 4.57 6.74 -15.28
C ILE A 78 5.70 7.08 -14.34
N LEU A 79 6.45 6.07 -13.91
CA LEU A 79 7.62 6.20 -13.06
C LEU A 79 8.89 6.23 -13.91
N THR A 80 9.71 7.27 -13.71
CA THR A 80 11.08 7.37 -14.22
C THR A 80 12.07 7.29 -13.07
N VAL A 81 13.14 6.51 -13.24
CA VAL A 81 14.26 6.38 -12.31
C VAL A 81 15.56 6.71 -13.06
N SER A 82 16.19 7.82 -12.71
CA SER A 82 17.40 8.31 -13.36
C SER A 82 18.68 7.79 -12.71
N ASN A 83 19.73 7.61 -13.52
CA ASN A 83 21.08 7.26 -13.06
C ASN A 83 21.10 6.10 -12.04
N LEU A 84 20.75 4.91 -12.54
CA LEU A 84 20.58 3.71 -11.75
C LEU A 84 21.86 3.32 -11.02
N THR A 85 21.68 2.93 -9.78
CA THR A 85 22.68 2.40 -8.85
C THR A 85 22.22 1.02 -8.36
N VAL A 86 23.11 0.29 -7.68
CA VAL A 86 22.76 -1.02 -7.10
C VAL A 86 21.59 -0.91 -6.13
N ASP A 87 21.51 0.21 -5.39
CA ASP A 87 20.44 0.44 -4.42
C ASP A 87 19.07 0.65 -5.07
N ASP A 88 18.98 0.93 -6.38
CA ASP A 88 17.69 1.04 -7.09
C ASP A 88 17.13 -0.32 -7.48
N SER A 89 17.88 -1.41 -7.28
CA SER A 89 17.38 -2.77 -7.50
C SER A 89 16.38 -3.14 -6.40
N ALA A 90 15.09 -2.99 -6.70
CA ALA A 90 14.00 -3.22 -5.76
C ALA A 90 12.70 -3.57 -6.50
N VAL A 91 11.67 -3.93 -5.74
CA VAL A 91 10.32 -4.03 -6.30
C VAL A 91 9.64 -2.67 -6.17
N TYR A 92 9.13 -2.16 -7.27
CA TYR A 92 8.36 -0.93 -7.30
C TYR A 92 6.88 -1.28 -7.41
N PHE A 93 6.06 -0.67 -6.56
CA PHE A 93 4.62 -0.85 -6.57
C PHE A 93 3.94 0.46 -6.81
N CYS A 94 2.85 0.42 -7.56
CA CYS A 94 1.86 1.48 -7.52
C CYS A 94 0.60 1.05 -6.76
N ALA A 95 -0.11 2.03 -6.22
CA ALA A 95 -1.46 1.86 -5.71
C ALA A 95 -2.31 3.06 -6.11
N ALA A 96 -3.53 2.81 -6.54
CA ALA A 96 -4.51 3.86 -6.80
C ALA A 96 -5.33 4.14 -5.54
N SER A 97 -5.71 5.39 -5.32
CA SER A 97 -6.49 5.84 -4.17
C SER A 97 -7.40 7.01 -4.54
N GLN A 98 -8.48 7.17 -3.79
CA GLN A 98 -9.28 8.39 -3.77
C GLN A 98 -8.50 9.54 -3.13
N HIS A 99 -8.72 10.77 -3.60
CA HIS A 99 -8.29 11.99 -2.93
C HIS A 99 -9.48 12.60 -2.22
N SER A 100 -9.29 13.07 -1.00
CA SER A 100 -10.36 13.77 -0.28
C SER A 100 -10.48 15.23 -0.76
N ALA A 101 -11.55 15.54 -1.46
CA ALA A 101 -12.41 16.67 -1.11
C ALA A 101 -13.81 16.07 -0.90
N ALA A 102 -14.42 16.31 0.26
CA ALA A 102 -15.67 15.75 0.80
C ALA A 102 -16.67 15.03 -0.15
N GLU A 103 -17.06 13.80 0.24
CA GLU A 103 -18.25 12.98 -0.12
C GLU A 103 -18.43 12.58 -1.61
N SER A 104 -19.00 11.42 -2.00
CA SER A 104 -20.15 10.68 -1.49
C SER A 104 -20.06 9.15 -1.69
N HIS A 105 -20.83 8.43 -0.89
CA HIS A 105 -21.06 6.99 -0.93
C HIS A 105 -21.88 6.54 -2.15
N GLU A 106 -21.45 5.50 -2.85
CA GLU A 106 -22.34 4.51 -3.47
C GLU A 106 -21.74 3.10 -3.38
N VAL A 107 -22.48 2.18 -2.75
CA VAL A 107 -22.13 0.77 -2.54
C VAL A 107 -22.83 -0.08 -3.60
N ASN A 108 -22.14 -1.07 -4.17
CA ASN A 108 -22.79 -2.21 -4.84
C ASN A 108 -21.98 -3.51 -4.63
N THR A 109 -22.62 -4.50 -4.00
CA THR A 109 -22.08 -5.84 -3.70
C THR A 109 -22.38 -6.85 -4.80
N LYS A 110 -21.46 -7.79 -5.07
CA LYS A 110 -21.79 -9.15 -5.56
C LYS A 110 -20.88 -10.21 -4.93
N THR A 111 -21.52 -11.18 -4.29
CA THR A 111 -20.95 -12.35 -3.61
C THR A 111 -20.74 -13.51 -4.60
N LEU A 112 -19.68 -14.30 -4.42
CA LEU A 112 -19.67 -15.72 -4.78
C LEU A 112 -18.90 -16.52 -3.72
N GLN A 113 -19.54 -17.57 -3.24
CA GLN A 113 -19.13 -18.47 -2.15
C GLN A 113 -18.59 -19.77 -2.75
N LYS A 114 -17.55 -20.34 -2.13
CA LYS A 114 -17.27 -21.79 -2.25
C LYS A 114 -16.48 -22.28 -1.04
N GLU A 115 -17.02 -23.31 -0.39
CA GLU A 115 -16.35 -24.10 0.65
C GLU A 115 -15.49 -25.21 0.02
N ARG A 116 -14.34 -25.52 0.62
CA ARG A 116 -14.03 -26.84 1.18
C ARG A 116 -12.75 -26.83 2.02
N GLU A 117 -12.80 -27.66 3.06
CA GLU A 117 -11.85 -27.85 4.15
C GLU A 117 -10.51 -28.47 3.71
N HIS A 118 -9.40 -28.02 4.31
CA HIS A 118 -8.36 -28.89 4.86
C HIS A 118 -7.41 -28.09 5.79
N LEU A 119 -7.33 -28.47 7.07
CA LEU A 119 -6.57 -27.81 8.15
C LEU A 119 -5.15 -27.35 7.78
N GLN A 120 -4.87 -26.03 7.72
CA GLN A 120 -3.57 -25.43 8.06
C GLN A 120 -3.69 -23.99 8.63
N SER A 121 -2.73 -23.60 9.47
CA SER A 121 -2.74 -22.35 10.26
C SER A 121 -2.66 -21.09 9.41
N ALA A 122 -3.51 -20.09 9.70
CA ALA A 122 -3.36 -18.73 9.18
C ALA A 122 -2.12 -18.06 9.82
N SER A 123 -1.39 -17.28 9.03
CA SER A 123 -0.18 -16.56 9.49
C SER A 123 -0.14 -15.18 8.86
N ILE A 124 -0.04 -14.15 9.70
CA ILE A 124 -0.01 -12.75 9.28
C ILE A 124 1.32 -12.14 9.74
N LEU A 125 2.11 -11.64 8.80
CA LEU A 125 3.43 -11.07 9.05
C LEU A 125 3.35 -9.55 8.88
N PHE A 126 3.98 -8.80 9.77
CA PHE A 126 3.73 -7.37 9.91
C PHE A 126 5.00 -6.51 9.93
N CYS A 127 6.20 -7.03 10.21
CA CYS A 127 7.44 -6.24 10.10
C CYS A 127 8.62 -7.04 9.58
N PHE A 128 9.43 -6.39 8.74
CA PHE A 128 10.80 -6.80 8.49
C PHE A 128 11.74 -5.86 9.25
N PHE A 129 12.72 -6.42 9.97
CA PHE A 129 13.73 -5.64 10.69
C PHE A 129 14.60 -4.85 9.68
N PRO A 130 14.68 -3.51 9.76
CA PRO A 130 15.67 -2.78 8.98
C PRO A 130 17.05 -3.02 9.60
N THR A 131 17.91 -3.81 8.96
CA THR A 131 19.35 -3.85 9.26
C THR A 131 20.09 -2.64 8.64
N GLY A 132 19.43 -1.48 8.57
CA GLY A 132 19.93 -0.29 7.89
C GLY A 132 19.63 0.97 8.69
N ALA A 133 20.39 2.04 8.40
CA ALA A 133 20.27 3.35 9.05
C ALA A 133 18.81 3.83 9.13
N PRO A 134 18.41 4.51 10.23
CA PRO A 134 17.04 4.96 10.40
C PRO A 134 16.64 5.88 9.24
N SER A 135 15.56 5.50 8.56
CA SER A 135 14.84 6.41 7.68
C SER A 135 14.33 7.57 8.53
N ALA A 136 14.36 8.79 8.00
CA ALA A 136 13.86 9.99 8.69
C ALA A 136 12.36 9.92 9.08
N TYR A 137 11.64 8.92 8.55
CA TYR A 137 10.24 8.64 8.81
C TYR A 137 10.12 7.24 9.42
N GLU A 138 10.08 7.15 10.75
CA GLU A 138 9.89 5.89 11.45
C GLU A 138 8.39 5.56 11.52
N VAL A 139 7.96 4.65 10.66
CA VAL A 139 6.66 3.97 10.79
C VAL A 139 6.86 2.75 11.68
N LEU A 140 6.11 2.67 12.77
CA LEU A 140 6.12 1.56 13.71
C LEU A 140 4.82 0.77 13.61
N GLN A 141 4.92 -0.52 13.27
CA GLN A 141 3.78 -1.43 13.19
C GLN A 141 3.92 -2.56 14.22
N THR A 142 2.82 -2.92 14.90
CA THR A 142 2.80 -4.02 15.89
C THR A 142 1.47 -4.79 15.86
N PRO A 143 1.43 -6.10 16.17
CA PRO A 143 2.58 -6.99 16.39
C PRO A 143 3.40 -7.15 15.10
N CYS A 144 4.65 -7.61 15.17
CA CYS A 144 5.47 -7.87 13.97
C CYS A 144 5.10 -9.19 13.26
N PHE A 145 4.38 -10.07 13.96
CA PHE A 145 3.84 -11.33 13.47
C PHE A 145 2.66 -11.75 14.36
N ALA A 146 1.60 -12.30 13.77
CA ALA A 146 0.53 -12.98 14.50
C ALA A 146 0.08 -14.24 13.74
N ALA A 147 -0.21 -15.31 14.47
CA ALA A 147 -0.80 -16.54 13.95
C ALA A 147 -2.06 -16.89 14.75
N PRO A 148 -3.13 -16.07 14.67
CA PRO A 148 -4.40 -16.36 15.32
C PRO A 148 -5.04 -17.61 14.70
N LYS A 149 -5.82 -18.35 15.49
CA LYS A 149 -6.60 -19.48 14.96
C LYS A 149 -7.75 -18.96 14.10
N PRO A 150 -8.23 -19.75 13.12
CA PRO A 150 -9.43 -19.40 12.39
C PRO A 150 -10.61 -19.08 13.33
N GLY A 151 -11.27 -17.96 13.11
CA GLY A 151 -12.35 -17.46 13.96
C GLY A 151 -11.93 -16.50 15.08
N GLU A 152 -10.64 -16.40 15.40
CA GLU A 152 -10.12 -15.40 16.34
C GLU A 152 -9.98 -14.03 15.66
N SER A 153 -9.89 -12.97 16.47
CA SER A 153 -9.60 -11.62 15.99
C SER A 153 -8.12 -11.28 16.10
N VAL A 154 -7.66 -10.33 15.29
CA VAL A 154 -6.32 -9.76 15.38
C VAL A 154 -6.39 -8.25 15.21
N MET A 155 -5.64 -7.53 16.04
CA MET A 155 -5.52 -6.08 15.98
C MET A 155 -4.09 -5.68 15.66
N ILE A 156 -3.96 -4.93 14.58
CA ILE A 156 -2.70 -4.42 14.06
C ILE A 156 -2.66 -2.93 14.39
N HIS A 157 -1.55 -2.45 14.92
CA HIS A 157 -1.31 -1.08 15.31
C HIS A 157 -0.25 -0.49 14.41
N CYS A 158 -0.44 0.75 14.00
CA CYS A 158 0.49 1.52 13.20
C CYS A 158 0.68 2.91 13.84
N SER A 159 1.88 3.45 13.81
CA SER A 159 2.15 4.83 14.25
C SER A 159 3.29 5.45 13.45
N HIS A 160 3.29 6.78 13.32
CA HIS A 160 4.37 7.55 12.71
C HIS A 160 4.61 8.85 13.50
N SER A 161 5.78 9.45 13.31
CA SER A 161 6.16 10.72 13.92
C SER A 161 6.08 11.93 12.97
N VAL A 162 5.58 11.72 11.74
CA VAL A 162 5.50 12.76 10.70
C VAL A 162 4.34 13.73 10.96
N SER A 163 4.66 14.99 11.27
CA SER A 163 3.67 15.99 11.72
C SER A 163 2.72 16.51 10.63
N ILE A 164 3.09 16.40 9.35
CA ILE A 164 2.29 16.87 8.22
C ILE A 164 1.35 15.80 7.65
N PHE A 165 1.52 14.54 8.06
CA PHE A 165 0.66 13.46 7.61
C PHE A 165 -0.59 13.43 8.47
N GLU A 166 -1.75 13.42 7.81
CA GLU A 166 -3.06 13.30 8.45
C GLU A 166 -3.71 11.95 8.19
N ARG A 167 -3.01 11.08 7.45
CA ARG A 167 -3.55 9.80 6.97
C ARG A 167 -2.58 8.66 7.21
N ILE A 168 -3.14 7.53 7.63
CA ILE A 168 -2.48 6.22 7.61
C ILE A 168 -3.26 5.32 6.67
N LEU A 169 -2.59 4.80 5.65
CA LEU A 169 -3.18 3.95 4.62
C LEU A 169 -2.88 2.49 4.97
N TRP A 170 -3.82 1.59 4.71
CA TRP A 170 -3.65 0.16 4.94
C TRP A 170 -3.64 -0.62 3.63
N TYR A 171 -2.68 -1.53 3.51
CA TYR A 171 -2.50 -2.40 2.37
C TYR A 171 -2.37 -3.86 2.80
N LYS A 172 -2.82 -4.77 1.94
CA LYS A 172 -2.59 -6.22 2.03
C LYS A 172 -1.74 -6.68 0.86
N GLN A 173 -0.74 -7.52 1.12
CA GLN A 173 0.08 -8.17 0.12
C GLN A 173 0.08 -9.68 0.33
N GLU A 174 -0.52 -10.39 -0.61
CA GLU A 174 -0.44 -11.86 -0.67
C GLU A 174 0.93 -12.30 -1.21
N LYS A 175 1.29 -13.56 -1.03
CA LYS A 175 2.60 -14.08 -1.43
C LYS A 175 2.87 -13.83 -2.91
N HIS A 176 3.85 -12.98 -3.22
CA HIS A 176 4.18 -12.51 -4.58
C HIS A 176 3.04 -11.77 -5.30
N GLY A 177 2.05 -11.27 -4.56
CA GLY A 177 0.93 -10.50 -5.07
C GLY A 177 1.22 -9.00 -5.17
N ALA A 178 0.40 -8.31 -5.97
CA ALA A 178 0.34 -6.85 -5.96
C ALA A 178 -0.22 -6.34 -4.63
N LEU A 179 0.14 -5.11 -4.26
CA LEU A 179 -0.50 -4.42 -3.14
C LEU A 179 -1.99 -4.25 -3.40
N ARG A 180 -2.81 -4.64 -2.43
CA ARG A 180 -4.24 -4.35 -2.39
C ARG A 180 -4.48 -3.28 -1.35
N PHE A 181 -5.03 -2.15 -1.77
CA PHE A 181 -5.50 -1.13 -0.86
C PHE A 181 -6.72 -1.62 -0.09
N LEU A 182 -6.74 -1.41 1.22
CA LEU A 182 -7.84 -1.80 2.11
C LEU A 182 -8.65 -0.59 2.58
N GLY A 183 -8.07 0.61 2.52
CA GLY A 183 -8.66 1.83 3.04
C GLY A 183 -7.65 2.65 3.82
N TYR A 184 -8.14 3.68 4.51
CA TYR A 184 -7.29 4.61 5.25
C TYR A 184 -7.99 5.20 6.47
N MET A 185 -7.19 5.59 7.46
CA MET A 185 -7.59 6.41 8.58
C MET A 185 -7.24 7.87 8.25
N ASN A 186 -8.20 8.79 8.24
CA ASN A 186 -7.97 10.22 8.00
C ASN A 186 -8.33 11.01 9.25
N ARG A 187 -7.32 11.46 10.01
CA ARG A 187 -7.51 11.93 11.38
C ARG A 187 -8.38 10.89 12.13
N ASN A 188 -9.55 11.29 12.64
CA ASN A 188 -10.47 10.41 13.36
C ASN A 188 -11.57 9.79 12.48
N PHE A 189 -11.47 9.90 11.15
CA PHE A 189 -12.44 9.35 10.20
C PHE A 189 -11.90 8.09 9.51
N PRO A 190 -12.46 6.90 9.79
CA PRO A 190 -12.11 5.67 9.08
C PRO A 190 -12.77 5.61 7.70
N ASN A 191 -12.00 5.19 6.70
CA ASN A 191 -12.44 5.06 5.30
C ASN A 191 -12.02 3.68 4.75
N PRO A 192 -12.67 2.58 5.20
CA PRO A 192 -12.43 1.24 4.64
C PRO A 192 -13.01 1.13 3.23
N GLU A 193 -12.37 0.33 2.38
CA GLU A 193 -12.93 -0.07 1.10
C GLU A 193 -14.23 -0.88 1.30
N GLY A 194 -15.17 -0.76 0.35
CA GLY A 194 -16.52 -1.30 0.51
C GLY A 194 -16.55 -2.82 0.70
N ASP A 195 -15.59 -3.54 0.14
CA ASP A 195 -15.47 -5.00 0.21
C ASP A 195 -14.78 -5.51 1.48
N VAL A 196 -14.16 -4.64 2.28
CA VAL A 196 -13.56 -5.01 3.57
C VAL A 196 -14.32 -4.47 4.78
N LYS A 197 -15.24 -3.53 4.58
CA LYS A 197 -15.98 -2.81 5.63
C LYS A 197 -16.71 -3.72 6.64
N ASP A 198 -17.20 -4.88 6.20
CA ASP A 198 -17.92 -5.81 7.09
C ASP A 198 -16.98 -6.69 7.93
N LYS A 199 -15.72 -6.83 7.52
CA LYS A 199 -14.74 -7.75 8.13
C LYS A 199 -13.64 -7.02 8.91
N MET A 200 -13.29 -5.82 8.46
CA MET A 200 -12.17 -5.05 8.97
C MET A 200 -12.65 -3.72 9.55
N ASP A 201 -12.19 -3.42 10.75
CA ASP A 201 -12.49 -2.18 11.46
C ASP A 201 -11.22 -1.33 11.62
N PHE A 202 -11.35 -0.03 11.38
CA PHE A 202 -10.24 0.93 11.34
C PHE A 202 -10.45 1.93 12.47
N GLY A 203 -9.46 2.06 13.36
CA GLY A 203 -9.54 2.96 14.51
C GLY A 203 -8.31 3.87 14.66
N GLY A 204 -8.41 4.87 15.54
CA GLY A 204 -7.28 5.72 15.94
C GLY A 204 -7.37 7.18 15.46
N ASP A 205 -6.21 7.77 15.21
CA ASP A 205 -5.99 9.10 14.63
C ASP A 205 -4.91 8.99 13.54
N GLY A 206 -5.32 9.04 12.26
CA GLY A 206 -4.44 8.95 11.10
C GLY A 206 -3.31 9.98 11.06
N SER A 207 -3.30 10.98 11.94
CA SER A 207 -2.19 11.93 12.09
C SER A 207 -1.08 11.46 13.05
N LYS A 208 -1.29 10.33 13.75
CA LYS A 208 -0.41 9.83 14.82
C LYS A 208 -0.32 8.31 14.84
N HIS A 209 -1.46 7.63 14.92
CA HIS A 209 -1.56 6.19 15.04
C HIS A 209 -2.90 5.67 14.54
N ALA A 210 -2.90 4.51 13.88
CA ALA A 210 -4.11 3.83 13.44
C ALA A 210 -4.08 2.37 13.86
N THR A 211 -5.26 1.77 13.92
CA THR A 211 -5.45 0.34 14.16
C THR A 211 -6.25 -0.28 13.04
N LEU A 212 -5.92 -1.51 12.68
CA LEU A 212 -6.67 -2.37 11.77
C LEU A 212 -7.04 -3.65 12.54
N ASN A 213 -8.31 -3.81 12.82
CA ASN A 213 -8.87 -4.98 13.48
C ASN A 213 -9.53 -5.90 12.44
N ILE A 214 -9.12 -7.16 12.41
CA ILE A 214 -9.74 -8.20 11.60
C ILE A 214 -10.54 -9.08 12.57
N SER A 215 -11.87 -8.96 12.56
CA SER A 215 -12.74 -9.52 13.61
C SER A 215 -12.80 -11.05 13.60
N THR A 216 -12.78 -11.66 12.41
CA THR A 216 -12.89 -13.11 12.24
C THR A 216 -11.87 -13.54 11.19
N VAL A 217 -10.70 -14.00 11.66
CA VAL A 217 -9.60 -14.40 10.78
C VAL A 217 -9.92 -15.72 10.08
N SER A 218 -9.64 -15.79 8.78
CA SER A 218 -9.66 -17.00 7.98
C SER A 218 -8.35 -17.19 7.22
N GLU A 219 -8.15 -18.36 6.59
CA GLU A 219 -6.93 -18.65 5.83
C GLU A 219 -6.64 -17.61 4.75
N ASN A 220 -7.70 -17.05 4.13
CA ASN A 220 -7.60 -16.01 3.10
C ASN A 220 -7.03 -14.68 3.63
N ASP A 221 -6.95 -14.48 4.94
CA ASP A 221 -6.32 -13.29 5.54
C ASP A 221 -4.82 -13.46 5.73
N SER A 222 -4.26 -14.64 5.46
CA SER A 222 -2.83 -14.87 5.56
C SER A 222 -2.07 -14.06 4.51
N ALA A 223 -1.44 -12.98 4.95
CA ALA A 223 -0.75 -12.02 4.09
C ALA A 223 0.22 -11.15 4.90
N VAL A 224 0.97 -10.31 4.19
CA VAL A 224 1.68 -9.19 4.80
C VAL A 224 0.76 -7.98 4.77
N TYR A 225 0.58 -7.32 5.91
CA TYR A 225 -0.18 -6.08 5.99
C TYR A 225 0.78 -4.91 6.19
N PHE A 226 0.53 -3.82 5.48
CA PHE A 226 1.33 -2.60 5.58
C PHE A 226 0.45 -1.43 5.98
N CYS A 227 1.04 -0.63 6.85
CA CYS A 227 0.95 0.81 6.84
C CYS A 227 2.35 1.38 6.55
#